data_AF-A0AAP3A576-F1
#
_entry.id   AF-A0AAP3A576-F1
#
_cell.length_a   1.000
_cell.length_b   1.000
_cell.length_c   1.000
_cell.angle_alpha   90.00
_cell.angle_beta   90.00
_cell.angle_gamma   90.00
#
_symmetry.space_group_name_H-M   'P 1'
#
loop_
_entity.id
_entity.type
_entity.pdbx_description
1 polymer ?
#
loop_
_entity_poly.entity_id
_entity_poly.type
_entity_poly.pdbx_seq_one_letter_code
_entity_poly.pdbx_strand_id
1 'polypeptide(L)' 'AIAKMDNNIAGVRITSQAGPVWTDFRGNAVIPSIQPWRTSGVEIDTASLPKNVDIGNGTKMIKQGRGAVGKVGFSAITQR' A
#
# COMPACT_ATOMS: atom_id res chain seq x y z
N ALA A 1 -3.56 8.08 -4.96
CA ALA A 1 -2.98 6.88 -5.62
C ALA A 1 -3.71 5.63 -5.14
N ILE A 2 -3.54 4.51 -5.84
CA ILE A 2 -4.12 3.22 -5.45
C ILE A 2 -2.98 2.28 -5.07
N ALA A 3 -2.97 1.82 -3.82
CA ALA A 3 -2.15 0.71 -3.38
C ALA A 3 -2.88 -0.60 -3.67
N LYS A 4 -2.17 -1.59 -4.17
CA LYS A 4 -2.69 -2.91 -4.50
C LYS A 4 -1.75 -3.99 -3.98
N MET A 5 -2.30 -5.01 -3.36
CA MET A 5 -1.61 -6.25 -3.02
C MET A 5 -1.76 -7.28 -4.15
N ASP A 6 -0.72 -8.12 -4.32
CA ASP A 6 -0.75 -9.20 -5.32
C ASP A 6 -1.83 -10.25 -4.98
N ASN A 7 -1.99 -10.56 -3.69
CA ASN A 7 -3.05 -11.43 -3.18
C ASN A 7 -4.21 -10.62 -2.58
N ASN A 8 -5.42 -11.19 -2.60
CA ASN A 8 -6.63 -10.58 -2.04
C ASN A 8 -6.60 -10.62 -0.50
N ILE A 9 -5.83 -9.71 0.10
CA ILE A 9 -5.64 -9.64 1.55
C ILE A 9 -6.33 -8.38 2.08
N ALA A 10 -7.34 -8.59 2.92
CA ALA A 10 -8.10 -7.52 3.55
C ALA A 10 -7.46 -7.06 4.86
N GLY A 11 -7.72 -5.80 5.23
CA GLY A 11 -7.42 -5.30 6.58
C GLY A 11 -5.95 -4.98 6.84
N VAL A 12 -5.10 -5.03 5.81
CA VAL A 12 -3.70 -4.64 5.97
C VAL A 12 -3.61 -3.13 6.02
N ARG A 13 -2.91 -2.63 7.03
CA ARG A 13 -2.69 -1.22 7.25
C ARG A 13 -1.51 -0.75 6.42
N ILE A 14 -1.75 0.34 5.70
CA ILE A 14 -0.77 1.04 4.89
C ILE A 14 -0.61 2.45 5.45
N THR A 15 0.59 2.77 5.87
CA THR A 15 0.99 4.11 6.31
C THR A 15 1.40 4.92 5.10
N SER A 16 0.72 6.05 4.89
CA SER A 16 1.08 7.04 3.89
C SER A 16 1.29 8.40 4.56
N GLN A 17 1.93 9.34 3.86
CA GLN A 17 2.07 10.72 4.36
C GLN A 17 0.73 11.42 4.64
N ALA A 18 -0.37 10.97 4.02
CA ALA A 18 -1.72 11.49 4.27
C ALA A 18 -2.43 10.81 5.45
N GLY A 19 -1.81 9.78 6.06
CA GLY A 19 -2.38 9.00 7.15
C GLY A 19 -2.46 7.50 6.83
N PRO A 20 -2.93 6.71 7.81
CA PRO A 20 -3.13 5.28 7.64
C PRO A 20 -4.37 4.99 6.78
N VAL A 21 -4.26 4.00 5.90
CA VAL A 21 -5.36 3.48 5.09
C VAL A 21 -5.33 1.94 5.13
N TRP A 22 -6.46 1.30 4.83
CA TRP A 22 -6.58 -0.16 4.90
C TRP A 22 -6.92 -0.76 3.55
N THR A 23 -6.46 -1.98 3.31
CA THR A 23 -6.84 -2.76 2.12
C THR A 23 -8.25 -3.33 2.26
N ASP A 24 -9.00 -3.28 1.16
CA ASP A 24 -10.29 -3.92 1.00
C ASP A 24 -10.15 -5.44 0.81
N PHE A 25 -11.29 -6.15 0.71
CA PHE A 25 -11.35 -7.59 0.47
C PHE A 25 -10.67 -8.04 -0.85
N ARG A 26 -10.37 -7.10 -1.75
CA ARG A 26 -9.69 -7.34 -3.03
C ARG A 26 -8.22 -6.93 -2.97
N GLY A 27 -7.69 -6.60 -1.79
CA GLY A 27 -6.31 -6.17 -1.59
C GLY A 27 -6.00 -4.75 -2.07
N ASN A 28 -6.99 -3.88 -2.26
CA ASN A 28 -6.80 -2.50 -2.72
C ASN A 28 -7.00 -1.49 -1.59
N ALA A 29 -6.18 -0.45 -1.57
CA ALA A 29 -6.28 0.67 -0.65
C ALA A 29 -6.16 1.99 -1.41
N VAL A 30 -7.04 2.95 -1.09
CA VAL A 30 -7.02 4.28 -1.71
C VAL A 30 -6.24 5.24 -0.83
N ILE A 31 -5.19 5.84 -1.39
CA ILE A 31 -4.41 6.88 -0.73
C ILE A 31 -5.00 8.24 -1.14
N PRO A 32 -5.62 8.98 -0.21
CA PRO A 32 -6.43 10.16 -0.51
C PRO A 32 -5.60 11.36 -0.95
N SER A 33 -4.37 11.49 -0.46
CA SER A 33 -3.49 12.61 -0.78
C SER A 33 -2.03 12.17 -0.86
N ILE A 34 -1.30 12.78 -1.80
CA ILE A 34 0.14 12.60 -2.03
C ILE A 34 0.70 13.99 -2.29
N GLN A 35 1.90 14.26 -1.78
CA GLN A 35 2.52 15.55 -1.99
C GLN A 35 2.92 15.70 -3.48
N PRO A 36 2.40 16.70 -4.19
CA PRO A 36 2.68 16.83 -5.62
C PRO A 36 4.15 17.19 -5.84
N TRP A 37 4.73 16.60 -6.90
CA TRP A 37 6.13 16.82 -7.34
C TRP A 37 7.20 16.35 -6.34
N ARG A 38 6.79 15.71 -5.25
CA ARG A 38 7.66 15.21 -4.19
C ARG A 38 7.57 13.69 -4.12
N THR A 39 8.61 13.07 -3.60
CA THR A 39 8.60 11.65 -3.29
C THR A 39 7.82 11.42 -2.01
N SER A 40 6.76 10.63 -2.10
CA SER A 40 5.98 10.17 -0.96
C SER A 40 6.24 8.70 -0.72
N GLY A 41 6.56 8.36 0.53
CA GLY A 41 6.67 6.98 0.99
C GLY A 41 5.29 6.40 1.29
N VAL A 42 5.08 5.16 0.86
CA VAL A 42 3.95 4.31 1.21
C VAL A 42 4.53 3.05 1.82
N GLU A 43 4.14 2.77 3.05
CA GLU A 43 4.69 1.68 3.85
C GLU A 43 3.58 0.77 4.34
N ILE A 44 3.82 -0.54 4.36
CA ILE A 44 2.91 -1.52 4.93
C ILE A 44 3.33 -1.81 6.36
N ASP A 45 2.34 -1.76 7.26
CA ASP A 45 2.51 -2.22 8.63
C ASP A 45 2.47 -3.75 8.67
N THR A 46 3.64 -4.37 8.80
CA THR A 46 3.78 -5.84 8.82
C THR A 46 3.10 -6.48 10.04
N ALA A 47 2.84 -5.73 11.11
CA ALA A 47 2.10 -6.24 12.27
C ALA A 47 0.60 -6.44 11.96
N SER A 48 0.09 -5.75 10.93
CA SER A 48 -1.30 -5.91 10.48
C SER A 48 -1.49 -7.05 9.48
N LEU A 49 -0.43 -7.75 9.11
CA LEU A 49 -0.52 -8.87 8.18
C LEU A 49 -1.12 -10.12 8.84
N PRO A 50 -1.90 -10.90 8.07
CA PRO A 50 -2.25 -12.25 8.48
C PRO A 50 -1.00 -13.11 8.70
N LYS A 51 -1.05 -14.02 9.67
CA LYS A 51 0.11 -14.85 10.08
C LYS A 51 0.70 -15.73 8.97
N ASN A 52 -0.04 -15.99 7.90
CA ASN A 52 0.36 -16.82 6.77
C ASN A 52 0.88 -16.01 5.57
N VAL A 53 1.02 -14.68 5.72
CA VAL A 53 1.44 -13.79 4.65
C VAL A 53 2.71 -13.06 5.08
N ASP A 54 3.70 -13.12 4.20
CA ASP A 54 4.90 -12.30 4.25
C ASP A 54 4.92 -11.31 3.08
N ILE A 55 5.68 -10.23 3.21
CA ILE A 55 5.81 -9.19 2.20
C ILE A 55 7.27 -9.07 1.79
N GLY A 56 7.53 -9.13 0.49
CA GLY A 56 8.89 -8.95 -0.03
C GLY A 56 9.42 -7.53 0.16
N ASN A 57 8.63 -6.52 -0.24
CA ASN A 57 8.99 -5.12 -0.03
C ASN A 57 7.81 -4.32 0.55
N GLY A 58 7.90 -4.01 1.85
CA GLY A 58 6.88 -3.25 2.57
C GLY A 58 6.89 -1.76 2.29
N THR A 59 7.95 -1.20 1.69
CA THR A 59 8.09 0.25 1.51
C THR A 59 8.30 0.61 0.04
N LYS A 60 7.44 1.48 -0.47
CA LYS A 60 7.55 2.02 -1.83
C LYS A 60 7.52 3.53 -1.84
N MET A 61 8.41 4.09 -2.64
CA MET A 61 8.47 5.52 -2.90
C MET A 61 7.80 5.84 -4.23
N ILE A 62 6.91 6.81 -4.23
CA ILE A 62 6.23 7.28 -5.44
C ILE A 62 6.36 8.79 -5.59
N LYS A 63 6.54 9.23 -6.84
CA LYS A 63 6.53 10.65 -7.22
C LYS A 63 5.38 10.87 -8.19
N GLN A 64 4.45 11.74 -7.84
CA GLN A 64 3.23 12.00 -8.62
C GLN A 64 2.99 13.50 -8.78
N GLY A 65 2.41 13.90 -9.92
CA GLY A 65 1.98 15.28 -10.16
C GLY A 65 0.66 15.61 -9.46
N ARG A 66 0.24 16.88 -9.49
CA ARG A 66 -1.10 17.26 -9.01
C ARG A 66 -2.17 16.55 -9.84
N GLY A 67 -3.17 15.97 -9.18
CA GLY A 67 -4.27 15.24 -9.85
C GLY A 67 -3.89 13.89 -10.46
N ALA A 68 -2.63 13.44 -10.32
CA ALA A 68 -2.21 12.15 -10.87
C ALA A 68 -2.66 10.97 -9.98
N VAL A 69 -3.20 9.93 -10.62
CA VAL A 69 -3.59 8.68 -9.95
C VAL A 69 -2.53 7.61 -10.22
N GLY A 70 -1.49 7.58 -9.38
CA GLY A 70 -0.48 6.52 -9.41
C GLY A 70 -1.03 5.19 -8.89
N LYS A 71 -0.44 4.07 -9.34
CA LYS A 71 -0.67 2.71 -8.80
C LYS A 71 0.60 2.22 -8.09
N VAL A 72 0.44 1.59 -6.94
CA VAL A 72 1.53 1.02 -6.12
C VAL A 72 1.22 -0.44 -5.85
N GLY A 73 1.97 -1.35 -6.47
CA GLY A 73 1.84 -2.79 -6.23
C GLY A 73 2.76 -3.27 -5.11
N PHE A 74 2.25 -4.09 -4.20
CA PHE A 74 3.01 -4.76 -3.14
C PHE A 74 2.94 -6.27 -3.32
N SER A 75 4.11 -6.90 -3.28
CA SER A 75 4.20 -8.34 -3.46
C SER A 75 4.11 -9.05 -2.13
N ALA A 76 3.10 -9.92 -2.03
CA ALA A 76 2.79 -10.72 -0.86
C ALA A 76 3.06 -12.19 -1.16
N ILE A 77 3.86 -12.83 -0.31
CA ILE A 77 4.18 -14.25 -0.37
C ILE A 77 3.33 -14.93 0.69
N THR A 78 2.40 -15.79 0.25
CA THR A 78 1.60 -16.59 1.17
C THR A 78 2.29 -17.93 1.40
N GLN A 79 2.63 -18.24 2.65
CA GLN A 79 3.02 -19.59 3.03
C GLN A 79 1.76 -20.43 3.26
N ARG A 80 1.74 -21.63 2.69
CA ARG A 80 0.69 -22.63 2.89
C ARG A 80 1.04 -23.54 4.05
#